data_AF-A0A349ELF8-F1
#
_entry.id   AF-A0A349ELF8-F1
#
_cell.length_a   1.000
_cell.length_b   1.000
_cell.length_c   1.000
_cell.angle_alpha   90.00
_cell.angle_beta   90.00
_cell.angle_gamma   90.00
#
_symmetry.space_group_name_H-M   'P 1'
#
loop_
_entity.id
_entity.type
_entity.pdbx_description
1 polymer ?
#
loop_
_entity_poly.entity_id
_entity_poly.type
_entity_poly.pdbx_seq_one_letter_code
_entity_poly.pdbx_strand_id
1 'polypeptide(L)'
;MNELIAIGLSNFGQSEIKTVNARDLHSFLGAKKDFSSWMKKQIERARLVENRDFVTVTLPGEGGRFSAIEYHLSLDSGKHVAMLSGTDKGFEVREYFIECERQVQAPKALPQNYKEALLQLVEQVEANEKLQITIAEQEPAVKAYDRMCLADG
;
A
#
# COMPACT_ATOMS: atom_id res chain seq x y z
N MET A 1 -4.54 15.19 -6.06
CA MET A 1 -3.42 14.46 -5.43
C MET A 1 -3.98 13.15 -4.91
N ASN A 2 -3.46 12.02 -5.36
CA ASN A 2 -3.82 10.73 -4.76
C ASN A 2 -3.08 10.63 -3.43
N GLU A 3 -3.80 10.74 -2.32
CA GLU A 3 -3.25 10.45 -1.00
C GLU A 3 -2.96 8.95 -0.94
N LEU A 4 -1.68 8.61 -0.83
CA LEU A 4 -1.22 7.23 -0.71
C LEU A 4 -0.86 6.96 0.74
N ILE A 5 -1.31 5.82 1.27
CA ILE A 5 -0.91 5.35 2.60
C ILE A 5 0.52 4.81 2.50
N ALA A 6 1.37 5.17 3.45
CA ALA A 6 2.74 4.67 3.52
C ALA A 6 2.77 3.17 3.78
N ILE A 7 3.65 2.45 3.08
CA ILE A 7 3.87 1.02 3.29
C ILE A 7 5.08 0.86 4.20
N GLY A 8 4.85 0.26 5.36
CA GLY A 8 5.89 -0.12 6.31
C GLY A 8 6.27 -1.60 6.20
N LEU A 9 7.20 -1.99 7.05
CA LEU A 9 7.57 -3.38 7.29
C LEU A 9 7.29 -3.70 8.76
N SER A 10 6.74 -4.88 9.03
CA SER A 10 6.52 -5.33 10.40
C SER A 10 6.73 -6.82 10.52
N ASN A 11 7.19 -7.26 11.68
CA ASN A 11 7.50 -8.66 11.93
C ASN A 11 6.26 -9.41 12.42
N PHE A 12 5.87 -10.44 11.67
CA PHE A 12 4.79 -11.36 12.00
C PHE A 12 5.45 -12.69 12.40
N GLY A 13 5.84 -12.78 13.67
CA GLY A 13 6.54 -13.94 14.21
C GLY A 13 7.98 -14.09 13.67
N GLN A 14 8.14 -14.85 12.58
CA GLN A 14 9.45 -15.13 11.95
C GLN A 14 9.60 -14.51 10.56
N SER A 15 8.59 -13.79 10.06
CA SER A 15 8.61 -13.22 8.72
C SER A 15 8.31 -11.73 8.76
N GLU A 16 9.15 -10.96 8.09
CA GLU A 16 8.89 -9.54 7.85
C GLU A 16 7.95 -9.40 6.66
N ILE A 17 6.81 -8.73 6.87
CA ILE A 17 5.81 -8.51 5.83
C ILE A 17 5.55 -7.02 5.64
N LYS A 18 5.12 -6.66 4.43
CA LYS A 18 4.66 -5.31 4.13
C LYS A 18 3.36 -5.04 4.87
N THR A 19 3.31 -3.90 5.56
CA THR A 19 2.16 -3.49 6.37
C THR A 19 1.76 -2.05 6.10
N VAL A 20 0.58 -1.70 6.58
CA VAL A 20 0.10 -0.32 6.66
C VAL A 20 -0.24 0.02 8.11
N ASN A 21 0.04 1.25 8.52
CA ASN A 21 -0.39 1.73 9.83
C ASN A 21 -1.91 1.93 9.83
N ALA A 22 -2.59 1.35 10.82
CA ALA A 22 -4.05 1.43 10.89
C ALA A 22 -4.57 2.85 11.16
N ARG A 23 -3.78 3.74 11.77
CA ARG A 23 -4.16 5.15 11.98
C ARG A 23 -4.14 5.94 10.68
N ASP A 24 -3.16 5.68 9.83
CA ASP A 24 -3.10 6.28 8.51
C ASP A 24 -4.28 5.79 7.67
N LEU A 25 -4.60 4.49 7.74
CA LEU A 25 -5.78 3.92 7.11
C LEU A 25 -7.08 4.53 7.64
N HIS A 26 -7.21 4.70 8.95
CA HIS A 26 -8.38 5.32 9.57
C HIS A 26 -8.59 6.77 9.10
N SER A 27 -7.50 7.54 9.03
CA SER A 27 -7.48 8.92 8.56
C SER A 27 -7.82 9.01 7.08
N PHE A 28 -7.17 8.18 6.25
CA PHE A 28 -7.42 8.08 4.81
C PHE A 28 -8.89 7.74 4.51
N LEU A 29 -9.49 6.83 5.28
CA LEU A 29 -10.89 6.44 5.09
C LEU A 29 -11.89 7.51 5.57
N GLY A 30 -11.44 8.53 6.31
CA GLY A 30 -12.33 9.55 6.88
C GLY A 30 -13.31 8.97 7.91
N ALA A 31 -12.91 7.93 8.64
CA ALA A 31 -13.79 7.25 9.58
C ALA A 31 -14.10 8.12 10.81
N LYS A 32 -15.39 8.43 11.02
CA LYS A 32 -15.85 9.36 12.08
C LYS A 32 -15.68 8.87 13.52
N LYS A 33 -15.57 7.56 13.71
CA LYS A 33 -15.44 6.96 15.06
C LYS A 33 -14.03 7.15 15.57
N ASP A 34 -13.87 7.21 16.89
CA ASP A 34 -12.55 7.19 17.52
C ASP A 34 -11.76 5.95 17.08
N PHE A 35 -10.45 6.12 16.89
CA PHE A 35 -9.58 5.09 16.35
C PHE A 35 -9.66 3.78 17.15
N SER A 36 -9.63 3.85 18.47
CA SER A 36 -9.60 2.67 19.34
C SER A 36 -10.88 1.83 19.20
N SER A 37 -12.05 2.44 19.25
CA SER A 37 -13.33 1.73 19.09
C SER A 37 -13.54 1.28 17.64
N TRP A 38 -13.07 2.08 16.67
CA TRP A 38 -13.11 1.72 15.26
C TRP A 38 -12.26 0.48 14.98
N MET A 39 -11.00 0.46 15.40
CA MET A 39 -10.06 -0.64 15.10
C MET A 39 -10.55 -1.96 15.70
N LYS A 40 -11.01 -1.96 16.96
CA LYS A 40 -11.59 -3.15 17.60
C LYS A 40 -12.77 -3.71 16.80
N LYS A 41 -13.65 -2.82 16.32
CA LYS A 41 -14.79 -3.21 15.48
C LYS A 41 -14.34 -3.77 14.13
N GLN A 42 -13.28 -3.23 13.53
CA GLN A 42 -12.76 -3.76 12.25
C GLN A 42 -12.10 -5.13 12.42
N ILE A 43 -11.35 -5.36 13.51
CA ILE A 43 -10.78 -6.67 13.84
C ILE A 43 -11.89 -7.72 13.91
N GLU A 44 -12.98 -7.41 14.61
CA GLU A 44 -14.13 -8.32 14.74
C GLU A 44 -14.84 -8.54 13.40
N ARG A 45 -15.19 -7.46 12.69
CA ARG A 45 -15.95 -7.53 11.43
C ARG A 45 -15.19 -8.25 10.32
N ALA A 46 -13.91 -7.97 10.19
CA ALA A 46 -13.05 -8.57 9.18
C ALA A 46 -12.46 -9.92 9.65
N ARG A 47 -12.75 -10.34 10.89
CA ARG A 47 -12.26 -11.58 11.52
C ARG A 47 -10.73 -11.69 11.46
N LEU A 48 -10.06 -10.59 11.80
CA LEU A 48 -8.60 -10.50 11.78
C LEU A 48 -8.00 -11.29 12.94
N VAL A 49 -6.90 -11.96 12.67
CA VAL A 49 -6.13 -12.77 13.62
C VAL A 49 -4.77 -12.12 13.87
N GLU A 50 -4.41 -11.92 15.13
CA GLU A 50 -3.12 -11.36 15.53
C GLU A 50 -1.97 -12.28 15.09
N ASN A 51 -0.83 -11.69 14.67
CA ASN A 51 0.32 -12.36 14.08
C ASN A 51 0.08 -13.04 12.72
N ARG A 52 -1.13 -12.88 12.14
CA ARG A 52 -1.43 -13.28 10.75
C ARG A 52 -1.86 -12.08 9.92
N ASP A 53 -2.84 -11.34 10.42
CA ASP A 53 -3.51 -10.25 9.72
C ASP A 53 -3.06 -8.88 10.24
N PHE A 54 -2.68 -8.80 11.51
CA PHE A 54 -2.12 -7.61 12.13
C PHE A 54 -1.15 -7.93 13.26
N VAL A 55 -0.33 -6.94 13.63
CA VAL A 55 0.48 -6.94 14.85
C VAL A 55 0.29 -5.63 15.61
N THR A 56 0.51 -5.68 16.92
CA THR A 56 0.40 -4.51 17.79
C THR A 56 1.77 -4.00 18.22
N VAL A 57 1.94 -2.69 18.26
CA VAL A 57 3.14 -2.03 18.80
C VAL A 57 2.70 -1.16 19.95
N THR A 58 3.30 -1.38 21.12
CA THR A 58 3.03 -0.57 22.31
C THR A 58 4.04 0.56 22.37
N LEU A 59 3.57 1.78 22.22
CA LEU A 59 4.40 2.97 22.33
C LEU A 59 4.34 3.53 23.76
N PRO A 60 5.48 3.92 24.35
CA PRO A 60 5.49 4.61 25.62
C PRO A 60 4.83 5.98 25.44
N GLY A 61 3.80 6.27 26.23
CA GLY A 61 3.19 7.61 26.24
C GLY A 61 3.96 8.58 27.13
N GLU A 62 3.62 9.86 26.99
CA GLU A 62 4.26 10.94 27.72
C GLU A 62 4.22 10.70 29.25
N GLY A 63 5.40 10.72 29.86
CA GLY A 63 5.57 10.53 31.30
C GLY A 63 5.32 9.10 31.81
N GLY A 64 5.24 8.09 30.94
CA GLY A 64 5.12 6.67 31.33
C GLY A 64 3.78 6.28 31.95
N ARG A 65 2.77 7.16 31.90
CA ARG A 65 1.44 6.94 32.51
C ARG A 65 0.43 6.26 31.59
N PHE A 66 0.58 6.42 30.28
CA PHE A 66 -0.30 5.84 29.28
C PHE A 66 0.56 5.16 28.22
N SER A 67 0.13 4.00 27.72
CA SER A 67 0.73 3.39 26.55
C SER A 67 -0.24 3.51 25.37
N ALA A 68 0.26 3.99 24.24
CA ALA A 68 -0.52 4.01 23.01
C ALA A 68 -0.34 2.68 22.29
N ILE A 69 -1.42 2.07 21.86
CA ILE A 69 -1.38 0.86 21.03
C ILE A 69 -1.53 1.28 19.58
N GLU A 70 -0.55 0.91 18.77
CA GLU A 70 -0.60 1.00 17.33
C GLU A 70 -0.83 -0.37 16.71
N TYR A 71 -1.48 -0.38 15.55
CA TYR A 71 -1.82 -1.58 14.81
C TYR A 71 -1.19 -1.48 13.43
N HIS A 72 -0.43 -2.50 13.06
CA HIS A 72 0.14 -2.65 11.73
C HIS A 72 -0.58 -3.80 11.04
N LEU A 73 -1.36 -3.48 10.00
CA LEU A 73 -2.15 -4.43 9.24
C LEU A 73 -1.33 -4.95 8.06
N SER A 74 -1.44 -6.24 7.74
CA SER A 74 -0.95 -6.73 6.44
C SER A 74 -1.64 -5.95 5.30
N LEU A 75 -1.01 -5.89 4.12
CA LEU A 75 -1.62 -5.20 2.98
C LEU A 75 -3.01 -5.76 2.65
N ASP A 76 -3.19 -7.07 2.70
CA ASP A 76 -4.48 -7.71 2.38
C ASP A 76 -5.55 -7.40 3.44
N SER A 77 -5.16 -7.41 4.72
CA SER A 77 -6.05 -7.02 5.81
C SER A 77 -6.43 -5.54 5.73
N GLY A 78 -5.49 -4.66 5.39
CA GLY A 78 -5.76 -3.23 5.16
C GLY A 78 -6.77 -3.00 4.03
N LYS A 79 -6.60 -3.69 2.88
CA LYS A 79 -7.56 -3.66 1.77
C LYS A 79 -8.95 -4.11 2.21
N HIS A 80 -9.02 -5.24 2.94
CA HIS A 80 -10.28 -5.79 3.41
C HIS A 80 -11.00 -4.82 4.36
N VAL A 81 -10.26 -4.20 5.30
CA VAL A 81 -10.81 -3.19 6.21
C VAL A 81 -11.30 -1.94 5.47
N ALA A 82 -10.57 -1.48 4.44
CA ALA A 82 -11.00 -0.37 3.60
C ALA A 82 -12.34 -0.66 2.93
N MET A 83 -12.47 -1.84 2.30
CA MET A 83 -13.69 -2.26 1.61
C MET A 83 -14.89 -2.43 2.57
N LEU A 84 -14.67 -2.91 3.79
CA LEU A 84 -15.72 -3.09 4.80
C LEU A 84 -16.16 -1.79 5.50
N SER A 85 -15.38 -0.73 5.36
CA SER A 85 -15.63 0.55 6.03
C SER A 85 -16.79 1.32 5.43
N GLY A 86 -17.16 1.05 4.17
CA GLY A 86 -18.32 1.66 3.51
C GLY A 86 -18.20 3.17 3.34
N THR A 87 -16.98 3.69 3.26
CA THR A 87 -16.68 5.10 2.98
C THR A 87 -16.37 5.28 1.49
N ASP A 88 -16.49 6.49 0.95
CA ASP A 88 -16.19 6.78 -0.47
C ASP A 88 -14.78 6.30 -0.85
N LYS A 89 -13.81 6.51 0.03
CA LYS A 89 -12.45 6.00 -0.11
C LYS A 89 -12.37 4.47 -0.09
N GLY A 90 -13.19 3.80 0.72
CA GLY A 90 -13.33 2.34 0.68
C GLY A 90 -13.88 1.84 -0.65
N PHE A 91 -14.82 2.56 -1.26
CA PHE A 91 -15.32 2.25 -2.61
C PHE A 91 -14.25 2.48 -3.69
N GLU A 92 -13.49 3.58 -3.62
CA GLU A 92 -12.35 3.82 -4.52
C GLU A 92 -11.34 2.66 -4.47
N VAL A 93 -11.00 2.19 -3.26
CA VAL A 93 -10.10 1.03 -3.09
C VAL A 93 -10.68 -0.20 -3.78
N ARG A 94 -11.97 -0.50 -3.60
CA ARG A 94 -12.63 -1.64 -4.26
C ARG A 94 -12.56 -1.53 -5.79
N GLU A 95 -12.92 -0.38 -6.35
CA GLU A 95 -12.93 -0.17 -7.81
C GLU A 95 -11.52 -0.28 -8.39
N TYR A 96 -10.50 0.24 -7.69
CA TYR A 96 -9.11 0.07 -8.10
C TYR A 96 -8.71 -1.40 -8.21
N PHE A 97 -9.04 -2.23 -7.22
CA PHE A 97 -8.71 -3.66 -7.28
C PHE A 97 -9.47 -4.42 -8.37
N ILE A 98 -10.74 -4.10 -8.59
CA ILE A 98 -11.52 -4.67 -9.70
C ILE A 98 -10.89 -4.31 -11.04
N GLU A 99 -10.44 -3.07 -11.18
CA GLU A 99 -9.77 -2.61 -12.40
C GLU A 99 -8.42 -3.33 -12.60
N CYS A 100 -7.63 -3.50 -11.55
CA CYS A 100 -6.42 -4.32 -11.62
C CYS A 100 -6.73 -5.77 -12.03
N GLU A 101 -7.76 -6.39 -11.47
CA GLU A 101 -8.18 -7.74 -11.86
C GLU A 101 -8.61 -7.81 -13.32
N ARG A 102 -9.36 -6.81 -13.81
CA ARG A 102 -9.73 -6.71 -15.22
C ARG A 102 -8.52 -6.57 -16.14
N GLN A 103 -7.53 -5.78 -15.76
CA GLN A 103 -6.30 -5.62 -16.56
C GLN A 103 -5.47 -6.88 -16.61
N VAL A 104 -5.40 -7.64 -15.51
CA VAL A 104 -4.73 -8.94 -15.46
C VAL A 104 -5.48 -10.00 -16.27
N GLN A 105 -6.82 -9.99 -16.19
CA GLN A 105 -7.68 -10.94 -16.92
C GLN A 105 -7.87 -10.58 -18.39
N ALA A 106 -7.69 -9.31 -18.77
CA ALA A 106 -7.71 -8.90 -20.16
C ALA A 106 -6.62 -9.69 -20.89
N PRO A 107 -6.99 -10.56 -21.85
CA PRO A 107 -5.99 -11.29 -22.61
C PRO A 107 -5.14 -10.24 -23.32
N LYS A 108 -3.85 -10.16 -22.98
CA LYS A 108 -2.89 -9.52 -23.89
C LYS A 108 -3.05 -10.25 -25.21
N ALA A 109 -3.59 -9.55 -26.21
CA ALA A 109 -3.80 -10.13 -27.53
C ALA A 109 -2.44 -10.69 -27.98
N LEU A 110 -2.33 -12.01 -28.03
CA LEU A 110 -1.12 -12.65 -28.53
C LEU A 110 -1.01 -12.26 -30.01
N PRO A 111 0.18 -11.83 -30.48
CA PRO A 111 0.36 -11.49 -31.88
C PRO A 111 -0.01 -12.69 -32.74
N GLN A 112 -0.84 -12.46 -33.76
CA GLN A 112 -1.39 -13.54 -34.59
C GLN A 112 -0.36 -14.07 -35.61
N ASN A 113 0.69 -13.27 -35.86
CA ASN A 113 1.77 -13.61 -36.77
C ASN A 113 3.12 -13.05 -36.29
N TYR A 114 4.21 -13.56 -36.87
CA TYR A 114 5.58 -13.19 -36.50
C TYR A 114 5.89 -11.70 -36.73
N LYS A 115 5.30 -11.08 -37.76
CA LYS A 115 5.51 -9.66 -38.07
C LYS A 115 4.93 -8.77 -36.96
N GLU A 116 3.71 -9.05 -36.49
CA GLU A 116 3.10 -8.35 -35.36
C GLU A 116 3.91 -8.49 -34.08
N ALA A 117 4.42 -9.71 -33.80
CA ALA A 117 5.25 -9.97 -32.63
C ALA A 117 6.53 -9.13 -32.64
N LEU A 118 7.20 -9.04 -33.79
CA LEU A 118 8.41 -8.23 -33.94
C LEU A 118 8.13 -6.73 -33.76
N LEU A 119 7.03 -6.22 -34.33
CA LEU A 119 6.67 -4.80 -34.18
C LEU A 119 6.38 -4.45 -32.71
N GLN A 120 5.62 -5.30 -32.00
CA GLN A 120 5.37 -5.12 -30.57
C GLN A 120 6.66 -5.18 -29.74
N LEU A 121 7.58 -6.09 -30.09
CA LEU A 121 8.86 -6.20 -29.39
C LEU A 121 9.71 -4.93 -29.56
N VAL A 122 9.78 -4.39 -30.78
CA VAL A 122 10.50 -3.14 -31.06
C VAL A 122 9.92 -2.00 -30.22
N GLU A 123 8.59 -1.86 -30.19
CA GLU A 123 7.92 -0.84 -29.37
C GLU A 123 8.22 -1.00 -27.87
N GLN A 124 8.23 -2.23 -27.37
CA GLN A 124 8.59 -2.50 -25.97
C GLN A 124 10.05 -2.15 -25.65
N VAL A 125 10.99 -2.45 -26.56
CA VAL A 125 12.40 -2.12 -26.39
C VAL A 125 12.59 -0.61 -26.37
N GLU A 126 11.99 0.12 -27.32
CA GLU A 126 12.06 1.58 -27.36
C GLU A 126 11.45 2.23 -26.10
N ALA A 127 10.34 1.69 -25.59
CA ALA A 127 9.74 2.16 -24.35
C ALA A 127 10.68 1.93 -23.14
N ASN A 128 11.31 0.76 -23.06
CA ASN A 128 12.24 0.43 -21.99
C ASN A 128 13.50 1.32 -22.02
N GLU A 129 14.03 1.62 -23.21
CA GLU A 129 15.17 2.53 -23.36
C GLU A 129 14.81 3.95 -22.88
N LYS A 130 13.64 4.47 -23.26
CA LYS A 130 13.15 5.77 -22.78
C LYS A 130 13.00 5.81 -21.26
N LEU A 131 12.47 4.73 -20.67
CA LEU A 131 12.35 4.60 -19.22
C LEU A 131 13.71 4.59 -18.53
N GLN A 132 14.70 3.87 -19.07
CA GLN A 132 16.06 3.85 -18.52
C GLN A 132 16.71 5.24 -18.55
N ILE A 133 16.54 5.99 -19.65
CA ILE A 133 17.03 7.37 -19.75
C ILE A 133 16.37 8.25 -18.68
N THR A 134 15.03 8.18 -18.55
CA THR A 134 14.29 8.96 -17.55
C THR A 134 14.75 8.63 -16.13
N ILE A 135 14.97 7.34 -15.82
CA ILE A 135 15.47 6.89 -14.51
C ILE A 135 16.87 7.47 -14.26
N ALA A 136 17.77 7.45 -15.25
CA ALA A 136 19.11 8.00 -15.13
C ALA A 136 19.09 9.52 -14.89
N GLU A 137 18.18 10.25 -15.55
CA GLU A 137 18.00 11.70 -15.34
C GLU A 137 17.45 12.03 -13.94
N GLN A 138 16.58 11.17 -13.39
CA GLN A 138 15.96 11.34 -12.08
C GLN A 138 16.88 10.91 -10.92
N GLU A 139 17.83 10.01 -11.17
CA GLU A 139 18.78 9.48 -10.17
C GLU A 139 19.48 10.55 -9.31
N PRO A 140 20.03 11.66 -9.86
CA PRO A 140 20.63 12.71 -9.04
C PRO A 140 19.63 13.45 -8.16
N ALA A 141 18.38 13.64 -8.62
CA ALA A 141 17.34 14.30 -7.85
C ALA A 141 16.87 13.43 -6.68
N VAL A 142 16.71 12.12 -6.90
CA VAL A 142 16.40 11.15 -5.83
C VAL A 142 17.53 11.12 -4.79
N LYS A 143 18.79 11.03 -5.23
CA LYS A 143 19.96 11.07 -4.32
C LYS A 143 20.08 12.39 -3.54
N ALA A 144 19.61 13.50 -4.11
CA ALA A 144 19.56 14.79 -3.43
C ALA A 144 18.45 14.81 -2.37
N TYR A 145 17.25 14.32 -2.72
CA TYR A 145 16.13 14.18 -1.81
C TYR A 145 16.46 13.27 -0.62
N ASP A 146 17.03 12.09 -0.87
CA ASP A 146 17.45 11.15 0.18
C ASP A 146 18.45 11.80 1.15
N ARG A 147 19.38 12.62 0.63
CA ARG A 147 20.32 13.38 1.46
C ARG A 147 19.64 14.45 2.32
N MET A 148 18.61 15.10 1.82
CA MET A 148 17.85 16.09 2.58
C MET A 148 17.06 15.43 3.72
N CYS A 149 16.37 14.33 3.43
CA CYS A 149 15.62 13.58 4.45
C CYS A 149 16.51 13.01 5.57
N LEU A 150 17.78 12.69 5.28
CA LEU A 150 18.74 12.20 6.27
C LEU A 150 19.42 13.31 7.10
N ALA A 151 19.32 14.57 6.69
CA ALA A 151 19.92 15.71 7.39
C ALA A 151 18.97 16.36 8.41
N ASP A 152 17.66 16.11 8.28
CA ASP A 152 16.60 16.66 9.15
C ASP A 152 16.19 15.71 10.31
N GLY A 153 16.97 14.66 10.59
CA GLY A 153 16.79 13.73 11.72
C GLY A 153 18.02 13.62 12.59
#